data_AF-F3YBR7-F1
#
_entry.id   AF-F3YBR7-F1
#
_cell.length_a   1.000
_cell.length_b   1.000
_cell.length_c   1.000
_cell.angle_alpha   90.00
_cell.angle_beta   90.00
_cell.angle_gamma   90.00
#
_symmetry.space_group_name_H-M   'P 1'
#
loop_
_entity.id
_entity.type
_entity.pdbx_description
1 polymer ?
#
loop_
_entity_poly.entity_id
_entity_poly.type
_entity_poly.pdbx_seq_one_letter_code
_entity_poly.pdbx_strand_id
1 'polypeptide(L)'
;MSINEKLILLKLENHLINEILRCKNGFLTIINGDIDESSMLSEFDHIQDWLQNLSLLEDKDTLSNKNLIQKNNMYLLTRKVIRQIVGMSNLRYELNDYLFNYDGHIGYSIALSERKQDYGRKLLLNVTLKEAFKHNNEEVLITCDKN
;
A
#
# COMPACT_ATOMS: atom_id res chain seq x y z
N MET A 1 -19.85 -2.68 17.56
CA MET A 1 -19.52 -1.33 17.05
C MET A 1 -20.00 -1.25 15.61
N SER A 2 -21.02 -0.43 15.35
CA SER A 2 -21.54 -0.21 13.99
C SER A 2 -20.57 0.70 13.24
N ILE A 3 -19.78 0.16 12.32
CA ILE A 3 -18.77 0.89 11.54
C ILE A 3 -19.50 1.76 10.50
N ASN A 4 -19.89 2.96 10.94
CA ASN A 4 -20.24 4.09 10.07
C ASN A 4 -19.01 4.97 9.81
N GLU A 5 -17.82 4.40 9.93
CA GLU A 5 -16.58 5.11 9.68
C GLU A 5 -16.30 5.14 8.18
N LYS A 6 -16.43 6.34 7.61
CA LYS A 6 -16.03 6.58 6.22
C LYS A 6 -14.52 6.36 6.12
N LEU A 7 -14.10 5.25 5.52
CA LEU A 7 -12.72 5.07 5.12
C LEU A 7 -12.46 5.77 3.79
N ILE A 8 -11.26 6.30 3.63
CA ILE A 8 -10.81 6.94 2.40
C ILE A 8 -9.40 6.47 2.05
N LEU A 9 -9.10 6.39 0.75
CA LEU A 9 -7.72 6.33 0.29
C LEU A 9 -7.15 7.75 0.31
N LEU A 10 -5.98 7.88 0.93
CA LEU A 10 -5.18 9.08 0.86
C LEU A 10 -3.90 8.76 0.09
N LYS A 11 -3.53 9.68 -0.81
CA LYS A 11 -2.15 9.79 -1.26
C LYS A 11 -1.29 10.21 -0.07
N LEU A 12 -0.02 9.82 -0.11
CA LEU A 12 0.91 10.15 0.96
C LEU A 12 1.26 11.63 0.87
N GLU A 13 1.17 12.29 2.01
CA GLU A 13 1.51 13.69 2.16
C GLU A 13 2.31 13.87 3.46
N ASN A 14 3.20 14.86 3.48
CA ASN A 14 4.09 15.13 4.62
C ASN A 14 3.35 15.32 5.95
N HIS A 15 2.08 15.77 5.93
CA HIS A 15 1.30 15.97 7.14
C HIS A 15 0.86 14.65 7.82
N LEU A 16 1.04 13.49 7.17
CA LEU A 16 0.69 12.16 7.68
C LEU A 16 1.86 11.41 8.32
N ILE A 17 3.04 12.03 8.42
CA ILE A 17 4.28 11.35 8.89
C ILE A 17 4.11 10.71 10.27
N ASN A 18 3.42 11.40 11.20
CA ASN A 18 3.22 10.87 12.55
C ASN A 18 2.30 9.64 12.57
N GLU A 19 1.26 9.67 11.75
CA GLU A 19 0.31 8.57 11.56
C GLU A 19 0.99 7.38 10.88
N ILE A 20 1.83 7.63 9.87
CA ILE A 20 2.64 6.61 9.20
C ILE A 20 3.63 5.98 10.18
N LEU A 21 4.30 6.78 11.03
CA LEU A 21 5.22 6.26 12.04
C LEU A 21 4.51 5.40 13.09
N ARG A 22 3.33 5.84 13.56
CA ARG A 22 2.48 5.04 14.47
C ARG A 22 2.04 3.74 13.81
N CYS A 23 1.66 3.80 12.53
CA CYS A 23 1.29 2.64 11.73
C CYS A 23 2.47 1.66 11.62
N LYS A 24 3.65 2.13 11.19
CA LYS A 24 4.90 1.36 11.12
C LYS A 24 5.17 0.64 12.44
N ASN A 25 5.14 1.36 13.56
CA ASN A 25 5.37 0.78 14.88
C ASN A 25 4.27 -0.23 15.29
N GLY A 26 3.01 0.03 14.95
CA GLY A 26 1.88 -0.86 15.25
C GLY A 26 1.90 -2.17 14.45
N PHE A 27 2.46 -2.16 13.23
CA PHE A 27 2.68 -3.36 12.45
C PHE A 27 3.91 -4.15 12.94
N LEU A 28 5.03 -3.46 13.22
CA LEU A 28 6.30 -4.09 13.66
C LEU A 28 6.25 -4.66 15.09
N THR A 29 5.37 -4.17 15.95
CA THR A 29 5.27 -4.65 17.34
C THR A 29 4.59 -6.02 17.50
N ILE A 30 3.99 -6.57 16.44
CA ILE A 30 3.23 -7.83 16.51
C ILE A 30 3.75 -8.89 15.53
N ILE A 31 4.54 -8.51 14.52
CA ILE A 31 5.18 -9.44 13.58
C ILE A 31 6.70 -9.28 13.71
N ASN A 32 7.42 -10.39 13.97
CA ASN A 32 8.86 -10.46 13.68
C ASN A 32 9.07 -10.49 12.15
N GLY A 33 8.60 -9.49 11.43
CA GLY A 33 8.54 -9.50 9.97
C GLY A 33 8.14 -8.15 9.38
N ASP A 34 8.55 -7.97 8.12
CA ASP A 34 8.30 -6.79 7.30
C ASP A 34 6.80 -6.52 7.14
N ILE A 35 6.45 -5.26 6.86
CA ILE A 35 5.10 -4.90 6.47
C ILE A 35 5.00 -5.20 4.98
N ASP A 36 4.56 -6.41 4.64
CA ASP A 36 4.38 -6.80 3.24
C ASP A 36 3.58 -5.73 2.49
N GLU A 37 3.97 -5.47 1.24
CA GLU A 37 3.30 -4.50 0.36
C GLU A 37 3.34 -3.04 0.82
N SER A 38 4.27 -2.70 1.72
CA SER A 38 4.54 -1.31 2.18
C SER A 38 5.69 -0.63 1.44
N SER A 39 6.20 -1.23 0.36
CA SER A 39 7.43 -0.78 -0.31
C SER A 39 8.61 -0.66 0.66
N MET A 40 8.90 -1.75 1.38
CA MET A 40 10.03 -1.87 2.33
C MET A 40 10.00 -0.84 3.46
N LEU A 41 8.81 -0.40 3.91
CA LEU A 41 8.67 0.64 4.94
C LEU A 41 9.48 0.32 6.20
N SER A 42 9.65 -0.96 6.57
CA SER A 42 10.44 -1.33 7.75
C SER A 42 11.92 -0.95 7.62
N GLU A 43 12.48 -0.97 6.41
CA GLU A 43 13.91 -0.77 6.13
C GLU A 43 14.38 0.69 6.25
N PHE A 44 13.45 1.66 6.26
CA PHE A 44 13.79 3.08 6.33
C PHE A 44 13.79 3.61 7.77
N ASP A 45 14.90 4.15 8.25
CA ASP A 45 14.98 4.79 9.57
C ASP A 45 14.12 6.07 9.65
N HIS A 46 14.02 6.80 8.54
CA HIS A 46 13.23 8.03 8.44
C HIS A 46 12.09 7.87 7.44
N ILE A 47 10.88 8.25 7.86
CA ILE A 47 9.68 8.22 7.00
C ILE A 47 9.85 9.13 5.79
N GLN A 48 10.58 10.23 5.92
CA GLN A 48 10.88 11.15 4.81
C GLN A 48 11.66 10.46 3.69
N ASP A 49 12.63 9.61 4.02
CA ASP A 49 13.42 8.88 3.02
C ASP A 49 12.54 7.86 2.30
N TRP A 50 11.64 7.19 3.04
CA TRP A 50 10.64 6.31 2.46
C TRP A 50 9.68 7.06 1.53
N LEU A 51 9.20 8.26 1.92
CA LEU A 51 8.35 9.10 1.07
C LEU A 51 9.09 9.55 -0.21
N GLN A 52 10.37 9.88 -0.11
CA GLN A 52 11.20 10.19 -1.28
C GLN A 52 11.35 8.99 -2.20
N ASN A 53 11.57 7.79 -1.65
CA ASN A 53 11.62 6.55 -2.43
C ASN A 53 10.29 6.33 -3.18
N LEU A 54 9.15 6.47 -2.51
CA LEU A 54 7.83 6.35 -3.17
C LEU A 54 7.65 7.39 -4.29
N SER A 55 8.12 8.62 -4.09
CA SER A 55 8.08 9.64 -5.14
C SER A 55 8.89 9.24 -6.38
N LEU A 56 9.99 8.51 -6.22
CA LEU A 56 10.77 7.99 -7.34
C LEU A 56 10.07 6.84 -8.06
N LEU A 57 9.17 6.12 -7.37
CA LEU A 57 8.40 5.01 -7.93
C LEU A 57 7.16 5.47 -8.71
N GLU A 58 6.68 6.71 -8.51
CA GLU A 58 5.52 7.25 -9.25
C GLU A 58 5.84 7.56 -10.73
N ASP A 59 7.12 7.74 -11.08
CA ASP A 59 7.57 8.05 -12.43
C ASP A 59 8.63 7.05 -12.93
N LYS A 60 8.39 6.45 -14.09
CA LYS A 60 9.30 5.46 -14.69
C LYS A 60 10.62 6.11 -15.11
N ASP A 61 10.62 7.42 -15.39
CA ASP A 61 11.82 8.13 -15.80
C ASP A 61 12.75 8.47 -14.63
N THR A 62 12.24 8.46 -13.39
CA THR A 62 13.07 8.59 -12.18
C THR A 62 13.71 7.27 -11.74
N LEU A 63 13.35 6.14 -12.37
CA LEU A 63 13.87 4.82 -12.01
C LEU A 63 15.26 4.59 -12.59
N SER A 64 16.22 4.41 -11.70
CA SER A 64 17.61 4.08 -12.04
C SER A 64 17.76 2.74 -12.76
N ASN A 65 16.83 1.80 -12.54
CA ASN A 65 16.80 0.50 -13.21
C ASN A 65 15.39 0.16 -13.72
N LYS A 66 15.05 0.69 -14.89
CA LYS A 66 13.73 0.59 -15.53
C LYS A 66 13.25 -0.84 -15.83
N ASN A 67 14.13 -1.85 -15.72
CA ASN A 67 13.79 -3.26 -15.94
C ASN A 67 13.48 -4.01 -14.63
N LEU A 68 13.98 -3.52 -13.49
CA LEU A 68 13.80 -4.16 -12.19
C LEU A 68 12.71 -3.49 -11.35
N ILE A 69 12.54 -2.17 -11.51
CA ILE A 69 11.61 -1.39 -10.72
C ILE A 69 10.47 -0.95 -11.63
N GLN A 70 9.25 -1.24 -11.22
CA GLN A 70 8.04 -0.86 -11.94
C GLN A 70 7.38 0.34 -11.29
N LYS A 71 6.80 1.21 -12.12
CA LYS A 71 6.02 2.35 -11.67
C LYS A 71 4.89 1.87 -10.76
N ASN A 72 4.80 2.45 -9.56
CA ASN A 72 3.74 2.15 -8.62
C ASN A 72 3.31 3.37 -7.82
N ASN A 73 2.09 3.29 -7.29
CA ASN A 73 1.54 4.25 -6.35
C ASN A 73 1.16 3.55 -5.05
N MET A 74 1.61 4.11 -3.94
CA MET A 74 1.18 3.70 -2.61
C MET A 74 -0.05 4.49 -2.17
N TYR A 75 -1.00 3.81 -1.52
CA TYR A 75 -2.21 4.39 -0.98
C TYR A 75 -2.41 3.98 0.47
N LEU A 76 -2.89 4.92 1.28
CA LEU A 76 -3.21 4.69 2.69
C LEU A 76 -4.72 4.57 2.89
N LEU A 77 -5.17 3.48 3.50
CA LEU A 77 -6.55 3.37 3.96
C LEU A 77 -6.66 3.98 5.35
N THR A 78 -7.45 5.05 5.48
CA THR A 78 -7.55 5.80 6.74
C THR A 78 -8.98 5.95 7.23
N ARG A 79 -9.16 5.93 8.56
CA ARG A 79 -10.41 6.34 9.23
C ARG A 79 -10.54 7.85 9.16
N LYS A 80 -11.50 8.36 8.38
CA LYS A 80 -11.60 9.80 8.03
C LYS A 80 -11.57 10.76 9.22
N VAL A 81 -12.18 10.39 10.36
CA VAL A 81 -12.33 11.29 11.51
C VAL A 81 -11.03 11.39 12.32
N ILE A 82 -10.42 10.25 12.64
CA ILE A 82 -9.26 10.18 13.53
C ILE A 82 -7.94 10.03 12.80
N ARG A 83 -7.96 10.00 11.46
CA ARG A 83 -6.80 9.82 10.55
C ARG A 83 -5.94 8.59 10.85
N GLN A 84 -6.51 7.61 11.54
CA GLN A 84 -5.83 6.35 11.82
C GLN A 84 -5.69 5.55 10.53
N ILE A 85 -4.46 5.14 10.21
CA ILE A 85 -4.17 4.23 9.11
C ILE A 85 -4.57 2.82 9.54
N VAL A 86 -5.41 2.16 8.74
CA VAL A 86 -5.89 0.80 8.98
C VAL A 86 -5.34 -0.20 7.95
N GLY A 87 -4.72 0.30 6.89
CA GLY A 87 -4.08 -0.52 5.86
C GLY A 87 -3.38 0.31 4.81
N MET A 88 -2.63 -0.37 3.96
CA MET A 88 -1.82 0.20 2.89
C MET A 88 -2.01 -0.65 1.63
N SER A 89 -2.01 -0.04 0.46
CA SER A 89 -2.06 -0.77 -0.81
C SER A 89 -1.11 -0.15 -1.81
N ASN A 90 -0.34 -1.01 -2.46
CA ASN A 90 0.55 -0.68 -3.54
C ASN A 90 -0.10 -1.08 -4.86
N LEU A 91 -0.22 -0.12 -5.79
CA LEU A 91 -0.73 -0.35 -7.14
C LEU A 91 0.40 -0.19 -8.15
N ARG A 92 0.80 -1.30 -8.76
CA ARG A 92 1.76 -1.39 -9.86
C ARG A 92 1.00 -1.33 -11.18
N TYR A 93 1.35 -0.38 -12.04
CA TYR A 93 0.64 -0.17 -13.32
C TYR A 93 1.11 -1.14 -14.41
N GLU A 94 2.32 -1.65 -14.28
CA GLU A 94 2.95 -2.58 -15.21
C GLU A 94 3.65 -3.69 -14.41
N LEU A 95 3.64 -4.92 -14.93
CA LEU A 95 4.38 -6.04 -14.35
C LEU A 95 5.58 -6.40 -15.21
N ASN A 96 6.71 -6.66 -14.56
CA ASN A 96 7.80 -7.41 -15.18
C ASN A 96 7.57 -8.92 -14.97
N ASP A 97 8.42 -9.75 -15.57
CA ASP A 97 8.28 -11.22 -15.51
C ASP A 97 8.20 -11.74 -14.06
N TYR A 98 8.98 -11.16 -13.14
CA TYR A 98 8.93 -11.56 -11.74
C TYR A 98 7.57 -11.24 -11.11
N LEU A 99 7.10 -9.99 -11.22
CA LEU A 99 5.84 -9.57 -10.63
C LEU A 99 4.64 -10.28 -11.25
N PHE A 100 4.69 -10.60 -12.54
CA PHE A 100 3.66 -11.38 -13.22
C PHE A 100 3.55 -12.81 -12.68
N ASN A 101 4.68 -13.43 -12.34
CA ASN A 101 4.69 -14.83 -11.89
C ASN A 101 4.49 -14.98 -10.36
N TYR A 102 4.89 -13.99 -9.56
CA TYR A 102 4.99 -14.15 -8.10
C TYR A 102 4.22 -13.13 -7.26
N ASP A 103 3.72 -12.03 -7.83
CA ASP A 103 3.15 -10.93 -7.05
C ASP A 103 1.90 -10.36 -7.74
N GLY A 104 2.00 -9.30 -8.53
CA GLY A 104 0.91 -8.79 -9.34
C GLY A 104 0.78 -7.28 -9.26
N HIS A 105 -0.37 -6.80 -9.73
CA HIS A 105 -0.65 -5.36 -9.83
C HIS A 105 -0.97 -4.76 -8.47
N ILE A 106 -1.63 -5.51 -7.59
CA ILE A 106 -2.11 -4.99 -6.32
C ILE A 106 -1.52 -5.80 -5.17
N GLY A 107 -0.64 -5.14 -4.43
CA GLY A 107 -0.25 -5.53 -3.09
C GLY A 107 -1.07 -4.78 -2.05
N TYR A 108 -1.46 -5.43 -0.96
CA TYR A 108 -2.07 -4.73 0.17
C TYR A 108 -1.84 -5.41 1.51
N SER A 109 -1.85 -4.60 2.56
CA SER A 109 -1.78 -5.07 3.94
C SER A 109 -2.76 -4.31 4.84
N ILE A 110 -3.32 -5.03 5.81
CA ILE A 110 -4.25 -4.50 6.82
C ILE A 110 -3.58 -4.63 8.18
N ALA A 111 -3.66 -3.55 8.96
CA ALA A 111 -3.15 -3.49 10.32
C ALA A 111 -3.72 -4.66 11.13
N LEU A 112 -2.88 -5.35 11.89
CA LEU A 112 -3.27 -6.60 12.55
C LEU A 112 -4.50 -6.45 13.46
N SER A 113 -4.58 -5.34 14.20
CA SER A 113 -5.73 -4.99 15.04
C SER A 113 -7.02 -4.74 14.25
N GLU A 114 -6.91 -4.52 12.94
CA GLU A 114 -8.01 -4.17 12.04
C GLU A 114 -8.41 -5.34 11.12
N ARG A 115 -7.73 -6.49 11.20
CA ARG A 115 -8.08 -7.68 10.42
C ARG A 115 -9.41 -8.29 10.88
N LYS A 116 -10.00 -9.15 10.04
CA LYS A 116 -11.31 -9.81 10.25
C LYS A 116 -12.52 -8.86 10.34
N GLN A 117 -12.34 -7.61 9.91
CA GLN A 117 -13.41 -6.59 9.82
C GLN A 117 -13.77 -6.26 8.36
N ASP A 118 -13.50 -7.16 7.42
CA ASP A 118 -13.71 -7.01 5.97
C ASP A 118 -12.96 -5.83 5.28
N TYR A 119 -12.10 -5.10 5.99
CA TYR A 119 -11.38 -3.94 5.43
C TYR A 119 -10.54 -4.29 4.19
N GLY A 120 -9.83 -5.42 4.19
CA GLY A 120 -9.03 -5.86 3.04
C GLY A 120 -9.88 -6.12 1.80
N ARG A 121 -10.88 -7.02 1.92
CA ARG A 121 -11.72 -7.44 0.78
C ARG A 121 -12.63 -6.33 0.27
N LYS A 122 -13.40 -5.68 1.16
CA LYS A 122 -14.52 -4.82 0.74
C LYS A 122 -14.08 -3.39 0.44
N LEU A 123 -13.02 -2.92 1.08
CA LEU A 123 -12.70 -1.50 1.12
C LEU A 123 -11.36 -1.21 0.49
N LEU A 124 -10.27 -1.82 0.96
CA LEU A 124 -8.95 -1.56 0.39
C LEU A 124 -8.87 -2.00 -1.07
N LEU A 125 -9.17 -3.27 -1.33
CA LEU A 125 -9.11 -3.81 -2.68
C LEU A 125 -10.08 -3.11 -3.64
N ASN A 126 -11.32 -2.85 -3.21
CA ASN A 126 -12.31 -2.17 -4.05
C ASN A 126 -11.86 -0.77 -4.46
N VAL A 127 -11.27 0.00 -3.54
CA VAL A 127 -10.83 1.35 -3.88
C VAL A 127 -9.54 1.30 -4.72
N THR A 128 -8.59 0.39 -4.45
CA THR A 128 -7.40 0.22 -5.30
C THR A 128 -7.78 -0.20 -6.73
N LEU A 129 -8.75 -1.11 -6.88
CA LEU A 129 -9.28 -1.50 -8.20
C LEU A 129 -9.86 -0.32 -8.97
N LYS A 130 -10.61 0.56 -8.30
CA LYS A 130 -11.15 1.78 -8.93
C LYS A 130 -10.04 2.72 -9.40
N GLU A 131 -8.95 2.83 -8.65
CA GLU A 131 -7.79 3.60 -9.11
C GLU A 131 -7.12 2.95 -10.31
N ALA A 132 -6.92 1.62 -10.32
CA ALA A 132 -6.39 0.90 -11.48
C ALA A 132 -7.21 1.16 -12.75
N PHE A 133 -8.54 1.07 -12.67
CA PHE A 133 -9.43 1.36 -13.81
C PHE A 133 -9.34 2.81 -14.30
N LYS A 134 -9.21 3.80 -13.40
CA LYS A 134 -9.01 5.21 -13.80
C LYS A 134 -7.72 5.43 -14.60
N HIS A 135 -6.75 4.53 -14.45
CA HIS A 135 -5.47 4.56 -15.13
C HIS A 135 -5.41 3.64 -16.35
N ASN A 136 -6.56 3.18 -16.87
CA ASN A 136 -6.70 2.31 -18.04
C ASN A 136 -6.15 0.89 -17.85
N ASN A 137 -5.96 0.41 -16.61
CA ASN A 137 -5.76 -1.01 -16.37
C ASN A 137 -7.13 -1.72 -16.37
N GLU A 138 -7.50 -2.29 -17.51
CA GLU A 138 -8.78 -3.03 -17.69
C GLU A 138 -8.76 -4.40 -16.99
N GLU A 139 -7.58 -4.97 -16.82
CA GLU A 139 -7.35 -6.21 -16.10
C GLU A 139 -6.26 -6.00 -15.04
N VAL A 140 -6.43 -6.64 -13.88
CA VAL A 140 -5.42 -6.66 -12.83
C VAL A 140 -5.19 -8.08 -12.33
N LEU A 141 -3.93 -8.36 -12.03
CA LEU A 141 -3.49 -9.60 -11.38
C LEU A 141 -3.31 -9.34 -9.88
N ILE A 142 -3.82 -10.25 -9.07
CA ILE A 142 -3.62 -10.29 -7.63
C ILE A 142 -3.26 -11.73 -7.29
N THR A 143 -2.14 -11.93 -6.63
CA THR A 143 -1.77 -13.24 -6.10
C THR A 143 -2.00 -13.29 -4.60
N CYS A 144 -2.08 -14.50 -4.08
CA CYS A 144 -2.17 -14.76 -2.66
C CYS A 144 -1.37 -16.03 -2.42
N ASP A 145 -0.42 -15.98 -1.48
CA ASP A 145 0.15 -17.22 -0.97
C ASP A 145 -0.95 -17.98 -0.22
N LYS A 146 -1.00 -19.29 -0.43
CA LYS A 146 -1.98 -20.17 0.19
C LYS A 146 -1.60 -20.54 1.63
N ASN A 147 -0.36 -20.29 2.04
CA ASN A 147 0.23 -20.78 3.29
C ASN A 147 0.21 -19.75 4.41
#